data_AF-A0A645I3X2-F1
#
_entry.id   AF-A0A645I3X2-F1
#
_cell.length_a   1.000
_cell.length_b   1.000
_cell.length_c   1.000
_cell.angle_alpha   90.00
_cell.angle_beta   90.00
_cell.angle_gamma   90.00
#
_symmetry.space_group_name_H-M   'P 1'
#
loop_
_entity.id
_entity.type
_entity.pdbx_description
1 polymer ?
#
loop_
_entity_poly.entity_id
_entity_poly.type
_entity_poly.pdbx_seq_one_letter_code
_entity_poly.pdbx_strand_id
1 'polypeptide(L)'
;MDVVLGYGSNEDPAGSLADHIKLAKKKFADRGQYLCVVAYVCGTKADPQSYDEQVKKLEDAGAVLMPSNAQSIRFAMKVVRGL
;
A
#
# COMPACT_ATOMS: atom_id res chain seq x y z
N MET A 1 -5.15 -3.07 1.24
CA MET A 1 -4.13 -4.02 1.70
C MET A 1 -3.47 -3.43 2.93
N ASP A 2 -3.15 -4.25 3.92
CA ASP A 2 -2.53 -3.78 5.15
C ASP A 2 -1.09 -4.30 5.22
N VAL A 3 -0.16 -3.42 5.60
CA VAL A 3 1.25 -3.75 5.84
C VAL A 3 1.50 -3.62 7.33
N VAL A 4 1.81 -4.73 7.99
CA VAL A 4 1.95 -4.80 9.46
C VAL A 4 3.43 -4.83 9.84
N LEU A 5 3.84 -3.92 10.71
CA LEU A 5 5.20 -3.79 11.23
C LEU A 5 5.33 -4.40 12.63
N GLY A 6 6.55 -4.40 13.16
CA GLY A 6 6.87 -4.86 14.50
C GLY A 6 7.63 -6.18 14.51
N TYR A 7 7.88 -6.68 15.71
CA TYR A 7 8.64 -7.92 15.92
C TYR A 7 7.90 -9.13 15.33
N GLY A 8 8.63 -9.96 14.58
CA GLY A 8 8.07 -11.13 13.90
C GLY A 8 7.48 -10.85 12.51
N SER A 9 7.39 -9.58 12.10
CA SER A 9 7.12 -9.21 10.71
C SER A 9 8.38 -9.36 9.84
N ASN A 10 8.18 -9.38 8.52
CA ASN A 10 9.26 -9.20 7.54
C ASN A 10 10.08 -7.93 7.88
N GLU A 11 11.38 -7.94 7.62
CA GLU A 11 12.27 -6.78 7.80
C GLU A 11 11.93 -5.64 6.82
N ASP A 12 11.43 -5.97 5.62
CA ASP A 12 11.01 -4.99 4.63
C ASP A 12 9.72 -5.40 3.90
N PRO A 13 8.57 -5.35 4.59
CA PRO A 13 7.31 -5.82 4.03
C PRO A 13 6.87 -4.98 2.83
N ALA A 14 7.01 -3.65 2.87
CA ALA A 14 6.70 -2.78 1.73
C ALA A 14 7.62 -3.02 0.54
N GLY A 15 8.93 -3.18 0.76
CA GLY A 15 9.87 -3.50 -0.31
C GLY A 15 9.51 -4.80 -1.02
N SER A 16 9.14 -5.84 -0.26
CA SER A 16 8.71 -7.12 -0.83
C SER A 16 7.44 -7.01 -1.70
N LEU A 17 6.63 -5.98 -1.51
CA LEU A 17 5.38 -5.76 -2.26
C LEU A 17 5.55 -4.75 -3.41
N ALA A 18 6.50 -3.83 -3.32
CA ALA A 18 6.62 -2.69 -4.23
C ALA A 18 6.70 -3.10 -5.71
N ASP A 19 7.54 -4.08 -6.04
CA ASP A 19 7.70 -4.54 -7.42
C ASP A 19 6.45 -5.27 -7.94
N HIS A 20 5.74 -5.99 -7.07
CA HIS A 20 4.48 -6.63 -7.42
C HIS A 20 3.36 -5.61 -7.66
N ILE A 21 3.30 -4.54 -6.88
CA ILE A 21 2.36 -3.43 -7.11
C ILE A 21 2.64 -2.78 -8.47
N LYS A 22 3.90 -2.42 -8.75
CA LYS A 22 4.31 -1.84 -10.04
C LYS A 22 3.95 -2.75 -11.22
N LEU A 23 4.27 -4.04 -11.11
CA LEU A 23 3.96 -5.04 -12.14
C LEU A 23 2.45 -5.17 -12.37
N ALA A 24 1.65 -5.25 -11.29
CA ALA A 24 0.20 -5.37 -11.40
C ALA A 24 -0.42 -4.13 -12.06
N LYS A 25 0.00 -2.93 -11.65
CA LYS A 25 -0.46 -1.67 -12.26
C LYS A 25 -0.10 -1.62 -13.75
N LYS A 26 1.14 -2.00 -14.12
CA LYS A 26 1.57 -2.08 -15.53
C LYS A 26 0.68 -3.03 -16.33
N LYS A 27 0.41 -4.24 -15.84
CA LYS A 27 -0.44 -5.23 -16.53
C LYS A 27 -1.87 -4.72 -16.78
N PHE A 28 -2.42 -3.89 -15.91
CA PHE A 28 -3.72 -3.24 -16.13
C PHE A 28 -3.60 -2.11 -17.15
N ALA A 29 -2.58 -1.26 -17.03
CA ALA A 29 -2.32 -0.18 -17.97
C ALA A 29 -2.13 -0.67 -19.41
N ASP A 30 -1.40 -1.78 -19.61
CA ASP A 30 -1.19 -2.42 -20.91
C ASP A 30 -2.50 -2.90 -21.57
N ARG A 31 -3.57 -3.07 -20.80
CA ARG A 31 -4.93 -3.39 -21.29
C ARG A 31 -5.86 -2.18 -21.36
N GLY A 32 -5.34 -0.97 -21.20
CA GLY A 32 -6.14 0.26 -21.16
C GLY A 32 -7.00 0.41 -19.90
N GLN A 33 -6.65 -0.28 -18.81
CA GLN A 33 -7.38 -0.25 -17.54
C GLN A 33 -6.55 0.43 -16.45
N TYR A 34 -7.22 0.95 -15.42
CA TYR A 34 -6.57 1.49 -14.23
C TYR A 34 -6.72 0.53 -13.05
N LEU A 35 -5.62 0.28 -12.32
CA LEU A 35 -5.64 -0.45 -11.04
C LEU A 35 -5.38 0.51 -9.88
N CYS A 36 -6.40 0.71 -9.05
CA CYS A 36 -6.29 1.40 -7.78
C CYS A 36 -5.79 0.42 -6.70
N VAL A 37 -4.65 0.72 -6.08
CA VAL A 37 -4.12 -0.03 -4.94
C VAL A 37 -4.21 0.88 -3.73
N VAL A 38 -5.02 0.49 -2.74
CA VAL A 38 -5.20 1.24 -1.50
C VAL A 38 -4.51 0.49 -0.37
N ALA A 39 -3.66 1.18 0.38
CA ALA A 39 -2.86 0.58 1.44
C ALA A 39 -2.92 1.36 2.76
N TYR A 40 -2.62 0.67 3.86
CA TYR A 40 -2.40 1.24 5.18
C TYR A 40 -1.21 0.53 5.84
N VAL A 41 -0.39 1.27 6.58
CA VAL A 41 0.72 0.72 7.37
C VAL A 41 0.31 0.67 8.84
N CYS A 42 0.17 -0.54 9.37
CA CYS A 42 -0.11 -0.82 10.76
C CYS A 42 1.20 -1.00 11.53
N GLY A 43 1.61 0.04 12.24
CA GLY A 43 2.85 0.04 13.01
C GLY A 43 3.12 1.43 13.58
N THR A 44 4.29 1.57 14.15
CA THR A 44 4.76 2.77 14.82
C THR A 44 6.13 3.18 14.27
N LYS A 45 6.54 4.42 14.53
CA LYS A 45 7.88 4.90 14.18
C LYS A 45 9.00 4.21 14.97
N ALA A 46 8.67 3.50 16.04
CA ALA A 46 9.63 2.75 16.85
C ALA A 46 9.86 1.32 16.34
N ASP A 47 9.07 0.85 15.37
CA ASP A 47 9.23 -0.50 14.84
C ASP A 47 10.50 -0.64 13.99
N PRO A 48 11.15 -1.81 13.98
CA PRO A 48 12.45 -2.02 13.31
C PRO A 48 12.46 -1.71 11.80
N GLN A 49 11.31 -1.81 11.13
CA GLN A 49 11.18 -1.67 9.68
C GLN A 49 11.18 -0.22 9.17
N SER A 50 11.22 0.77 10.07
CA SER A 50 11.06 2.20 9.76
C SER A 50 9.73 2.54 9.11
N TYR A 51 8.76 3.00 9.90
CA TYR A 51 7.41 3.36 9.40
C TYR A 51 7.44 4.27 8.16
N ASP A 52 8.24 5.34 8.22
CA ASP A 52 8.28 6.35 7.16
C ASP A 52 8.88 5.79 5.86
N GLU A 53 9.85 4.86 5.94
CA GLU A 53 10.39 4.17 4.75
C GLU A 53 9.37 3.19 4.14
N GLN A 54 8.63 2.47 4.96
CA GLN A 54 7.61 1.53 4.50
C GLN A 54 6.47 2.27 3.76
N VAL A 55 6.04 3.41 4.30
CA VAL A 55 5.08 4.31 3.63
C VAL A 55 5.63 4.77 2.29
N LYS A 56 6.85 5.33 2.27
CA LYS A 56 7.47 5.86 1.06
C LYS A 56 7.58 4.80 -0.04
N LYS A 57 8.01 3.57 0.29
CA LYS A 57 8.14 2.47 -0.70
C LYS A 57 6.80 2.13 -1.36
N LEU A 58 5.70 2.14 -0.60
CA LEU A 58 4.36 1.88 -1.13
C LEU A 58 3.84 3.04 -2.00
N GLU A 59 4.07 4.28 -1.58
CA GLU A 59 3.73 5.48 -2.37
C GLU A 59 4.51 5.51 -3.69
N ASP A 60 5.83 5.28 -3.65
CA ASP A 60 6.69 5.21 -4.82
C ASP A 60 6.32 4.04 -5.76
N ALA A 61 5.69 2.97 -5.23
CA ALA A 61 5.12 1.89 -6.02
C ALA A 61 3.76 2.23 -6.65
N GLY A 62 3.17 3.37 -6.30
CA GLY A 62 1.89 3.85 -6.82
C GLY A 62 0.67 3.35 -6.05
N ALA A 63 0.83 2.97 -4.78
CA ALA A 63 -0.29 2.75 -3.87
C ALA A 63 -0.78 4.07 -3.26
N VAL A 64 -2.08 4.16 -2.98
CA VAL A 64 -2.71 5.25 -2.23
C VAL A 64 -2.69 4.88 -0.76
N LEU A 65 -1.95 5.63 0.05
CA LEU A 65 -1.83 5.38 1.48
C LEU A 65 -2.93 6.12 2.24
N MET A 66 -3.60 5.39 3.12
CA MET A 66 -4.58 5.94 4.05
C MET A 66 -4.05 5.81 5.47
N PRO A 67 -4.35 6.77 6.36
CA PRO A 67 -3.80 6.81 7.72
C PRO A 67 -4.41 5.77 8.65
N SER A 68 -5.45 5.06 8.24
CA SER A 68 -5.98 3.91 8.95
C SER A 68 -6.69 2.95 8.02
N ASN A 69 -6.79 1.68 8.40
CA ASN A 69 -7.57 0.67 7.69
C ASN A 69 -9.04 1.13 7.46
N ALA A 70 -9.67 1.73 8.48
CA ALA A 70 -11.03 2.25 8.35
C ALA A 70 -11.14 3.34 7.26
N GLN A 71 -10.11 4.18 7.10
CA GLN A 71 -10.05 5.14 6.00
C GLN A 71 -9.76 4.48 4.66
N SER A 72 -8.92 3.44 4.61
CA SER A 72 -8.70 2.59 3.41
C SER A 72 -10.01 2.06 2.84
N ILE A 73 -10.87 1.49 3.69
CA ILE A 73 -12.16 0.96 3.24
C ILE A 73 -13.09 2.07 2.77
N ARG A 74 -13.19 3.19 3.50
CA ARG A 74 -14.02 4.34 3.07
C ARG A 74 -13.56 4.90 1.72
N PHE A 75 -12.26 4.99 1.50
CA PHE A 75 -11.70 5.43 0.22
C PHE A 75 -11.99 4.42 -0.89
N ALA A 76 -11.72 3.14 -0.66
CA ALA A 76 -12.02 2.08 -1.63
C ALA A 76 -13.50 2.05 -2.03
N MET A 77 -14.41 2.25 -1.07
CA MET A 77 -15.85 2.34 -1.35
C MET A 77 -16.21 3.53 -2.24
N LYS A 78 -15.52 4.68 -2.12
CA LYS A 78 -15.71 5.81 -3.04
C LYS A 78 -15.23 5.46 -4.45
N VAL A 79 -14.03 4.87 -4.56
CA VAL A 79 -13.45 4.42 -5.84
C VAL A 79 -14.39 3.44 -6.55
N VAL A 80 -14.91 2.43 -5.85
CA VAL A 80 -15.83 1.43 -6.43
C VAL A 80 -17.14 2.07 -6.89
N ARG A 81 -17.61 3.12 -6.20
CA ARG A 81 -18.83 3.86 -6.56
C ARG A 81 -18.61 4.93 -7.64
N GLY A 82 -17.36 5.20 -8.03
CA GLY A 82 -17.01 6.28 -8.95
C GLY A 82 -17.23 7.69 -8.37
N LEU A 83 -17.07 7.84 -7.05
CA LEU A 83 -17.25 9.08 -6.29
C LEU A 83 -15.93 9.80 -6.00
#